data_AF-A0A955Z9P1-F1
#
_entry.id   AF-A0A955Z9P1-F1
#
_cell.length_a   1.000
_cell.length_b   1.000
_cell.length_c   1.000
_cell.angle_alpha   90.00
_cell.angle_beta   90.00
_cell.angle_gamma   90.00
#
_symmetry.space_group_name_H-M   'P 1'
#
loop_
_entity.id
_entity.type
_entity.pdbx_description
1 polymer ?
#
loop_
_entity_poly.entity_id
_entity_poly.type
_entity_poly.pdbx_seq_one_letter_code
_entity_poly.pdbx_strand_id
1 'polypeptide(L)'
;MVGAPVPPRPAALRPIRPATGAAMLLALAATLAPGDAGAELQIDGKWRQGALREDFTVQQWLSGCGPTPQSARSGGGEIITIRKEGDELAFVGGGRVFRTNQCYEVMPTLIRETHSRDASGKAWRTRCVTPAGDPRRALLQTLVVATTDTHIDVIETGRYEISLAEGHCVADVKRTRSFDLVVEKPAASLSAAPPPPATTEKPKPEPVCATVGEAARLEVRPSRKLLKTSEKFAFRGAVVDEKGCSTGAPLTWKLAPGSEKKGVTVDGAGVVTVSADAPEGTVEILASSTGKTTTVSVQVSEPAHYDDLLNKSGLNAEGENDAASIAIISSQSLGGGEARAEDGSKTRRMIFLGIVGVGLVALAVAAAFVMRRAKRAKEIERELDERHERRVQETLQRTEEKRRAHEAQEQAHRLSIEARARAESERRRASAVAPPPREPEPEEPPMACPTCKRDWPGGTLFCPMDATKLVPQAELSDQPVSMCPKCKRSYGAGTNVCPHDGEPVVPYAMGAVAAEPSRRGKICPTCGDRFDGTSDYCGKDGTALVMLN
;
A
#
# COMPACT_ATOMS: atom_id res chain seq x y z
N MET A 1 -93.03 3.17 15.27
CA MET A 1 -93.32 4.48 14.65
C MET A 1 -91.98 5.06 14.22
N VAL A 2 -91.66 5.41 12.97
CA VAL A 2 -92.38 5.56 11.71
C VAL A 2 -91.35 5.28 10.61
N GLY A 3 -91.81 4.75 9.48
CA GLY A 3 -91.00 4.39 8.32
C GLY A 3 -90.49 5.57 7.48
N ALA A 4 -89.75 5.18 6.45
CA ALA A 4 -88.95 5.97 5.50
C ALA A 4 -89.59 7.23 4.90
N PRO A 5 -88.76 8.08 4.27
CA PRO A 5 -88.91 8.24 2.82
C PRO A 5 -87.61 8.16 2.02
N VAL A 6 -87.76 7.62 0.81
CA VAL A 6 -86.76 7.45 -0.26
C VAL A 6 -86.61 8.75 -1.07
N PRO A 7 -85.37 9.19 -1.39
CA PRO A 7 -85.11 10.13 -2.48
C PRO A 7 -84.44 9.47 -3.71
N PRO A 8 -84.47 10.15 -4.87
CA PRO A 8 -84.56 9.51 -6.19
C PRO A 8 -83.22 9.13 -6.84
N ARG A 9 -83.32 8.19 -7.79
CA ARG A 9 -82.24 7.70 -8.66
C ARG A 9 -81.69 8.83 -9.57
N PRO A 10 -80.37 9.08 -9.59
CA PRO A 10 -79.76 9.87 -10.65
C PRO A 10 -79.56 9.05 -11.94
N ALA A 11 -79.69 9.75 -13.05
CA ALA A 11 -79.69 9.25 -14.42
C ALA A 11 -78.36 8.60 -14.83
N ALA A 12 -78.49 7.55 -15.65
CA ALA A 12 -77.38 6.84 -16.27
C ALA A 12 -76.68 7.72 -17.33
N LEU A 13 -75.44 8.12 -17.04
CA LEU A 13 -74.51 8.67 -18.03
C LEU A 13 -73.86 7.53 -18.81
N ARG A 14 -73.95 7.62 -20.15
CA ARG A 14 -73.34 6.69 -21.10
C ARG A 14 -71.79 6.71 -20.99
N PRO A 15 -71.12 5.56 -21.13
CA PRO A 15 -69.67 5.51 -21.14
C PRO A 15 -69.13 6.04 -22.47
N ILE A 16 -68.33 7.11 -22.40
CA ILE A 16 -67.45 7.53 -23.49
C ILE A 16 -66.27 6.54 -23.48
N ARG A 17 -66.06 5.84 -24.60
CA ARG A 17 -64.89 4.97 -24.82
C ARG A 17 -63.65 5.84 -25.05
N PRO A 18 -62.58 5.77 -24.24
CA PRO A 18 -61.26 6.22 -24.64
C PRO A 18 -60.53 5.04 -25.29
N ALA A 19 -60.80 4.81 -26.57
CA ALA A 19 -59.98 3.95 -27.41
C ALA A 19 -59.00 4.83 -28.20
N THR A 20 -57.88 5.20 -27.56
CA THR A 20 -56.57 5.59 -28.16
C THR A 20 -55.76 6.36 -27.11
N GLY A 21 -55.19 5.64 -26.14
CA GLY A 21 -54.31 6.24 -25.13
C GLY A 21 -53.39 5.27 -24.41
N ALA A 22 -53.35 4.00 -24.84
CA ALA A 22 -52.57 2.95 -24.19
C ALA A 22 -51.21 2.66 -24.86
N ALA A 23 -50.94 3.20 -26.06
CA ALA A 23 -49.70 2.91 -26.78
C ALA A 23 -48.51 3.82 -26.40
N MET A 24 -48.75 4.98 -25.75
CA MET A 24 -47.68 5.93 -25.40
C MET A 24 -47.20 5.82 -23.94
N LEU A 25 -47.96 5.14 -23.07
CA LEU A 25 -47.59 4.90 -21.67
C LEU A 25 -46.77 3.62 -21.45
N LEU A 26 -46.84 2.64 -22.36
CA LEU A 26 -46.00 1.44 -22.34
C LEU A 26 -44.59 1.66 -22.90
N ALA A 27 -44.37 2.72 -23.69
CA ALA A 27 -43.03 3.08 -24.17
C ALA A 27 -42.21 3.91 -23.16
N LEU A 28 -42.85 4.52 -22.15
CA LEU A 28 -42.16 5.29 -21.11
C LEU A 28 -41.85 4.48 -19.84
N ALA A 29 -42.49 3.32 -19.64
CA ALA A 29 -42.21 2.42 -18.52
C ALA A 29 -41.00 1.50 -18.76
N ALA A 30 -40.53 1.37 -20.01
CA ALA A 30 -39.36 0.56 -20.36
C ALA A 30 -38.01 1.29 -20.20
N THR A 31 -37.99 2.57 -19.81
CA THR A 31 -36.75 3.37 -19.63
C THR A 31 -36.35 3.56 -18.16
N LEU A 32 -37.04 2.92 -17.22
CA LEU A 32 -36.76 2.97 -15.77
C LEU A 32 -36.42 1.60 -15.17
N ALA A 33 -35.96 0.64 -15.99
CA ALA A 33 -35.26 -0.51 -15.43
C ALA A 33 -33.92 -0.02 -14.87
N PRO A 34 -33.63 -0.16 -13.56
CA PRO A 34 -32.31 0.08 -13.02
C PRO A 34 -31.39 -0.97 -13.64
N GLY A 35 -30.66 -0.56 -14.69
CA GLY A 35 -29.59 -1.34 -15.27
C GLY A 35 -28.37 -1.33 -14.34
N ASP A 36 -28.51 -1.87 -13.14
CA ASP A 36 -27.37 -2.26 -12.30
C ASP A 36 -26.89 -3.65 -12.71
N ALA A 37 -26.65 -3.84 -14.00
CA ALA A 37 -25.66 -4.81 -14.44
C ALA A 37 -24.31 -4.11 -14.30
N GLY A 38 -23.86 -3.92 -13.05
CA GLY A 38 -22.51 -3.46 -12.78
C GLY A 38 -21.57 -4.44 -13.46
N ALA A 39 -20.93 -3.99 -14.55
CA ALA A 39 -19.99 -4.80 -15.31
C ALA A 39 -18.96 -5.36 -14.32
N GLU A 40 -19.03 -6.66 -14.08
CA GLU A 40 -18.18 -7.33 -13.12
C GLU A 40 -16.74 -7.21 -13.61
N LEU A 41 -15.92 -6.48 -12.85
CA LEU A 41 -14.56 -6.16 -13.23
C LEU A 41 -13.75 -7.46 -13.34
N GLN A 42 -13.33 -7.80 -14.56
CA GLN A 42 -12.57 -9.02 -14.84
C GLN A 42 -11.08 -8.82 -14.47
N ILE A 43 -10.75 -9.00 -13.19
CA ILE A 43 -9.38 -8.82 -12.65
C ILE A 43 -8.53 -10.10 -12.74
N ASP A 44 -9.16 -11.27 -12.84
CA ASP A 44 -8.45 -12.55 -12.86
C ASP A 44 -7.47 -12.64 -14.04
N GLY A 45 -6.19 -12.89 -13.75
CA GLY A 45 -5.21 -13.03 -14.82
C GLY A 45 -3.76 -13.02 -14.36
N LYS A 46 -2.88 -12.98 -15.36
CA LYS A 46 -1.44 -12.78 -15.18
C LYS A 46 -1.13 -11.29 -15.28
N TRP A 47 -0.39 -10.77 -14.33
CA TRP A 47 -0.09 -9.35 -14.20
C TRP A 47 1.42 -9.15 -14.07
N ARG A 48 1.97 -8.19 -14.79
CA ARG A 48 3.34 -7.74 -14.65
C ARG A 48 3.40 -6.78 -13.47
N GLN A 49 4.17 -7.16 -12.46
CA GLN A 49 4.40 -6.36 -11.27
C GLN A 49 5.42 -5.25 -11.57
N GLY A 50 5.12 -4.01 -11.17
CA GLY A 50 6.07 -2.91 -11.15
C GLY A 50 7.01 -2.95 -9.94
N ALA A 51 8.08 -2.18 -9.98
CA ALA A 51 8.98 -2.07 -8.83
C ALA A 51 8.26 -1.48 -7.61
N LEU A 52 8.51 -2.03 -6.41
CA LEU A 52 8.07 -1.40 -5.16
C LEU A 52 8.94 -0.18 -4.92
N ARG A 53 8.32 0.99 -4.79
CA ARG A 53 9.00 2.22 -4.37
C ARG A 53 8.63 2.50 -2.93
N GLU A 54 9.62 2.72 -2.10
CA GLU A 54 9.46 3.11 -0.69
C GLU A 54 10.13 4.47 -0.50
N ASP A 55 9.33 5.49 -0.17
CA ASP A 55 9.80 6.83 0.15
C ASP A 55 9.62 7.07 1.65
N PHE A 56 10.72 7.22 2.38
CA PHE A 56 10.73 7.52 3.82
C PHE A 56 10.94 9.01 4.08
N THR A 57 10.18 9.56 5.02
CA THR A 57 10.37 10.90 5.58
C THR A 57 10.67 10.76 7.06
N VAL A 58 11.92 10.99 7.44
CA VAL A 58 12.37 10.86 8.83
C VAL A 58 12.09 12.16 9.57
N GLN A 59 11.25 12.09 10.60
CA GLN A 59 10.93 13.24 11.45
C GLN A 59 11.94 13.36 12.60
N GLN A 60 12.22 12.24 13.26
CA GLN A 60 13.15 12.16 14.37
C GLN A 60 13.83 10.79 14.35
N TRP A 61 15.17 10.75 14.45
CA TRP A 61 15.89 9.49 14.51
C TRP A 61 17.06 9.59 15.50
N LEU A 62 16.99 8.79 16.56
CA LEU A 62 17.99 8.72 17.63
C LEU A 62 18.96 7.58 17.34
N SER A 63 20.17 7.65 17.90
CA SER A 63 21.21 6.61 17.72
C SER A 63 20.76 5.22 18.21
N GLY A 64 19.89 5.15 19.21
CA GLY A 64 19.35 3.90 19.73
C GLY A 64 18.36 3.18 18.80
N CYS A 65 17.89 3.82 17.73
CA CYS A 65 16.89 3.25 16.81
C CYS A 65 17.48 2.41 15.68
N GLY A 66 18.82 2.32 15.62
CA GLY A 66 19.52 1.65 14.53
C GLY A 66 19.65 2.55 13.29
N PRO A 67 19.97 1.97 12.12
CA PRO A 67 20.20 2.75 10.91
C PRO A 67 18.94 3.50 10.49
N THR A 68 19.12 4.77 10.12
CA THR A 68 18.04 5.62 9.59
C THR A 68 17.43 4.96 8.34
N PRO A 69 16.10 4.82 8.25
CA PRO A 69 15.47 4.20 7.10
C PRO A 69 15.75 5.04 5.85
N GLN A 70 16.08 4.35 4.76
CA GLN A 70 16.40 4.98 3.49
C GLN A 70 15.33 4.64 2.46
N SER A 71 14.96 5.64 1.67
CA SER A 71 14.09 5.43 0.51
C SER A 71 14.78 4.49 -0.48
N ALA A 72 14.04 3.51 -0.98
CA ALA A 72 14.58 2.47 -1.84
C ALA A 72 13.56 2.05 -2.90
N ARG A 73 14.05 1.34 -3.91
CA ARG A 73 13.22 0.66 -4.91
C ARG A 73 13.65 -0.79 -4.98
N SER A 74 12.69 -1.71 -4.96
CA SER A 74 12.98 -3.15 -4.91
C SER A 74 11.99 -3.97 -5.76
N GLY A 75 12.50 -5.06 -6.34
CA GLY A 75 11.75 -5.99 -7.18
C GLY A 75 11.16 -5.36 -8.46
N GLY A 76 10.22 -6.07 -9.08
CA GLY A 76 9.51 -5.63 -10.28
C GLY A 76 9.91 -6.43 -11.53
N GLY A 77 9.05 -6.37 -12.54
CA GLY A 77 9.17 -7.10 -13.79
C GLY A 77 8.62 -8.52 -13.75
N GLU A 78 8.42 -9.10 -12.56
CA GLU A 78 7.88 -10.45 -12.40
C GLU A 78 6.42 -10.54 -12.86
N ILE A 79 6.04 -11.68 -13.43
CA ILE A 79 4.64 -11.98 -13.73
C ILE A 79 4.06 -12.69 -12.51
N ILE A 80 3.04 -12.09 -11.91
CA ILE A 80 2.25 -12.67 -10.82
C ILE A 80 0.87 -13.05 -11.33
N THR A 81 0.13 -13.83 -10.56
CA THR A 81 -1.29 -14.11 -10.82
C THR A 81 -2.12 -13.31 -9.81
N ILE A 82 -3.07 -12.51 -10.30
CA ILE A 82 -4.07 -11.87 -9.45
C ILE A 82 -5.37 -12.64 -9.63
N ARG A 83 -5.98 -13.04 -8.51
CA ARG A 83 -7.26 -13.76 -8.50
C ARG A 83 -8.27 -13.03 -7.63
N LYS A 84 -9.53 -13.03 -8.04
CA LYS A 84 -10.67 -12.62 -7.23
C LYS A 84 -11.05 -13.76 -6.30
N GLU A 85 -11.09 -13.49 -4.99
CA GLU A 85 -11.54 -14.44 -3.97
C GLU A 85 -12.71 -13.81 -3.20
N GLY A 86 -13.93 -14.04 -3.70
CA GLY A 86 -15.13 -13.36 -3.21
C GLY A 86 -15.08 -11.86 -3.52
N ASP A 87 -15.08 -11.03 -2.48
CA ASP A 87 -14.96 -9.57 -2.59
C ASP A 87 -13.52 -9.07 -2.52
N GLU A 88 -12.54 -9.96 -2.40
CA GLU A 88 -11.13 -9.63 -2.23
C GLU A 88 -10.29 -9.97 -3.46
N LEU A 89 -9.10 -9.41 -3.53
CA LEU A 89 -8.06 -9.82 -4.47
C LEU A 89 -6.95 -10.58 -3.74
N ALA A 90 -6.46 -11.65 -4.36
CA ALA A 90 -5.30 -12.40 -3.96
C ALA A 90 -4.20 -12.25 -5.02
N PHE A 91 -3.09 -11.63 -4.63
CA PHE A 91 -1.87 -11.46 -5.41
C PHE A 91 -0.94 -12.64 -5.10
N VAL A 92 -0.71 -13.51 -6.08
CA VAL A 92 0.07 -14.76 -5.94
C VAL A 92 1.29 -14.69 -6.85
N GLY A 93 2.48 -14.60 -6.24
CA GLY A 93 3.76 -14.48 -6.93
C GLY A 93 4.62 -13.37 -6.33
N GLY A 94 5.80 -13.09 -6.90
CA GLY A 94 6.64 -11.98 -6.41
C GLY A 94 7.14 -12.16 -4.97
N GLY A 95 7.32 -13.41 -4.53
CA GLY A 95 7.91 -13.76 -3.24
C GLY A 95 6.94 -13.97 -2.08
N ARG A 96 5.66 -13.61 -2.20
CA ARG A 96 4.64 -13.88 -1.17
C ARG A 96 3.21 -13.89 -1.74
N VAL A 97 2.27 -14.39 -0.95
CA VAL A 97 0.83 -14.19 -1.23
C VAL A 97 0.37 -12.97 -0.44
N PHE A 98 -0.28 -12.01 -1.11
CA PHE A 98 -0.88 -10.84 -0.49
C PHE A 98 -2.38 -10.80 -0.80
N ARG A 99 -3.22 -10.56 0.20
CA ARG A 99 -4.66 -10.36 0.02
C ARG A 99 -5.04 -8.93 0.38
N THR A 100 -6.00 -8.34 -0.33
CA THR A 100 -6.48 -6.96 -0.06
C THR A 100 -6.96 -6.77 1.37
N ASN A 101 -7.51 -7.81 2.00
CA ASN A 101 -7.92 -7.79 3.40
C ASN A 101 -6.80 -8.14 4.41
N GLN A 102 -5.54 -8.11 4.01
CA GLN A 102 -4.38 -8.30 4.89
C GLN A 102 -3.52 -7.04 4.93
N CYS A 103 -2.64 -6.96 5.93
CA CYS A 103 -1.63 -5.91 5.96
C CYS A 103 -0.61 -6.15 4.84
N TYR A 104 -0.29 -5.11 4.08
CA TYR A 104 0.69 -5.22 3.01
C TYR A 104 2.12 -5.29 3.55
N GLU A 105 2.43 -4.56 4.62
CA GLU A 105 3.62 -4.78 5.44
C GLU A 105 3.52 -6.10 6.23
N VAL A 106 4.62 -6.87 6.27
CA VAL A 106 4.67 -8.20 6.92
C VAL A 106 5.31 -8.15 8.31
N MET A 107 5.14 -7.03 9.01
CA MET A 107 5.62 -6.90 10.38
C MET A 107 4.86 -7.86 11.32
N PRO A 108 5.55 -8.73 12.09
CA PRO A 108 4.88 -9.80 12.85
C PRO A 108 3.81 -9.35 13.84
N THR A 109 3.95 -8.16 14.43
CA THR A 109 3.01 -7.62 15.43
C THR A 109 1.91 -6.75 14.81
N LEU A 110 1.96 -6.52 13.50
CA LEU A 110 1.01 -5.69 12.80
C LEU A 110 -0.28 -6.48 12.56
N ILE A 111 -1.40 -5.95 13.06
CA ILE A 111 -2.73 -6.54 12.91
C ILE A 111 -3.63 -5.62 12.09
N ARG A 112 -4.58 -6.23 11.37
CA ARG A 112 -5.61 -5.49 10.63
C ARG A 112 -6.62 -4.89 11.62
N GLU A 113 -6.71 -3.57 11.64
CA GLU A 113 -7.69 -2.84 12.44
C GLU A 113 -9.03 -2.73 11.70
N THR A 114 -9.00 -2.23 10.47
CA THR A 114 -10.20 -2.09 9.64
C THR A 114 -9.90 -2.47 8.19
N HIS A 115 -10.95 -2.91 7.50
CA HIS A 115 -10.91 -3.18 6.07
C HIS A 115 -12.25 -2.80 5.45
N SER A 116 -12.22 -2.19 4.27
CA SER A 116 -13.40 -1.88 3.50
C SER A 116 -13.14 -1.96 2.00
N ARG A 117 -14.19 -2.32 1.28
CA ARG A 117 -14.26 -2.27 -0.18
C ARG A 117 -15.22 -1.17 -0.58
N ASP A 118 -14.89 -0.46 -1.65
CA ASP A 118 -15.80 0.54 -2.19
C ASP A 118 -16.98 -0.11 -2.94
N ALA A 119 -18.08 0.65 -3.09
CA ALA A 119 -19.29 0.14 -3.75
C ALA A 119 -19.08 -0.18 -5.24
N SER A 120 -18.07 0.43 -5.89
CA SER A 120 -17.72 0.13 -7.28
C SER A 120 -17.01 -1.22 -7.43
N GLY A 121 -16.51 -1.77 -6.32
CA GLY A 121 -15.73 -2.98 -6.29
C GLY A 121 -14.34 -2.86 -6.91
N LYS A 122 -13.86 -1.64 -7.13
CA LYS A 122 -12.56 -1.31 -7.74
C LYS A 122 -11.53 -0.82 -6.73
N ALA A 123 -11.91 -0.54 -5.49
CA ALA A 123 -10.99 -0.05 -4.47
C ALA A 123 -11.15 -0.78 -3.13
N TRP A 124 -10.01 -1.11 -2.51
CA TRP A 124 -9.91 -1.75 -1.21
C TRP A 124 -9.05 -0.88 -0.29
N ARG A 125 -9.51 -0.65 0.93
CA ARG A 125 -8.79 0.11 1.95
C ARG A 125 -8.59 -0.78 3.17
N THR A 126 -7.34 -0.88 3.60
CA THR A 126 -6.97 -1.66 4.77
C THR A 126 -6.16 -0.78 5.71
N ARG A 127 -6.55 -0.76 6.97
CA ARG A 127 -5.81 -0.08 8.04
C ARG A 127 -5.22 -1.13 8.96
N CYS A 128 -3.94 -1.01 9.21
CA CYS A 128 -3.17 -1.93 10.03
C CYS A 128 -2.44 -1.18 11.13
N VAL A 129 -2.46 -1.74 12.33
CA VAL A 129 -1.86 -1.15 13.52
C VAL A 129 -1.15 -2.21 14.34
N THR A 130 -0.10 -1.82 15.05
CA THR A 130 0.46 -2.65 16.12
C THR A 130 -0.32 -2.40 17.42
N PRO A 131 -0.35 -3.37 18.35
CA PRO A 131 -0.96 -3.19 19.67
C PRO A 131 -0.38 -1.99 20.44
N ALA A 132 -1.19 -1.37 21.31
CA ALA A 132 -0.79 -0.14 22.03
C ALA A 132 0.46 -0.29 22.93
N GLY A 133 0.75 -1.51 23.40
CA GLY A 133 1.93 -1.84 24.21
C GLY A 133 3.16 -2.24 23.41
N ASP A 134 3.09 -2.28 22.08
CA ASP A 134 4.26 -2.59 21.24
C ASP A 134 5.26 -1.41 21.29
N PRO A 135 6.55 -1.63 21.63
CA PRO A 135 7.55 -0.57 21.59
C PRO A 135 7.81 -0.03 20.19
N ARG A 136 7.46 -0.80 19.14
CA ARG A 136 7.55 -0.43 17.73
C ARG A 136 6.15 -0.19 17.19
N ARG A 137 5.61 0.99 17.49
CA ARG A 137 4.29 1.38 17.00
C ARG A 137 4.30 1.59 15.49
N ALA A 138 3.37 0.97 14.79
CA ALA A 138 3.13 1.23 13.39
C ALA A 138 1.64 1.48 13.15
N LEU A 139 1.35 2.48 12.32
CA LEU A 139 0.02 2.74 11.78
C LEU A 139 0.16 2.85 10.26
N LEU A 140 -0.42 1.88 9.54
CA LEU A 140 -0.35 1.78 8.09
C LEU A 140 -1.76 1.84 7.50
N GLN A 141 -1.87 2.48 6.34
CA GLN A 141 -3.08 2.54 5.54
C GLN A 141 -2.73 2.16 4.10
N THR A 142 -3.23 1.00 3.67
CA THR A 142 -3.08 0.48 2.31
C THR A 142 -4.33 0.78 1.50
N LEU A 143 -4.17 1.32 0.30
CA LEU A 143 -5.19 1.49 -0.73
C LEU A 143 -4.78 0.67 -1.95
N VAL A 144 -5.63 -0.28 -2.34
CA VAL A 144 -5.53 -0.99 -3.62
C VAL A 144 -6.62 -0.45 -4.53
N VAL A 145 -6.29 -0.02 -5.74
CA VAL A 145 -7.25 0.54 -6.69
C VAL A 145 -7.02 0.01 -8.09
N ALA A 146 -8.05 -0.61 -8.68
CA ALA A 146 -8.09 -0.94 -10.10
C ALA A 146 -8.50 0.32 -10.87
N THR A 147 -7.51 1.10 -11.31
CA THR A 147 -7.76 2.36 -12.05
C THR A 147 -8.32 2.07 -13.44
N THR A 148 -7.92 0.95 -14.05
CA THR A 148 -8.49 0.41 -15.28
C THR A 148 -8.63 -1.10 -15.18
N ASP A 149 -9.27 -1.73 -16.15
CA ASP A 149 -9.42 -3.19 -16.21
C ASP A 149 -8.06 -3.90 -16.47
N THR A 150 -7.03 -3.14 -16.84
CA THR A 150 -5.68 -3.61 -17.13
C THR A 150 -4.61 -3.00 -16.23
N HIS A 151 -4.98 -2.20 -15.23
CA HIS A 151 -4.04 -1.52 -14.34
C HIS A 151 -4.53 -1.45 -12.89
N ILE A 152 -3.68 -1.86 -11.95
CA ILE A 152 -3.94 -1.81 -10.52
C ILE A 152 -2.80 -1.09 -9.82
N ASP A 153 -3.13 -0.13 -8.96
CA ASP A 153 -2.19 0.54 -8.08
C ASP A 153 -2.36 0.07 -6.64
N VAL A 154 -1.24 -0.13 -5.95
CA VAL A 154 -1.15 -0.32 -4.51
C VAL A 154 -0.38 0.86 -3.94
N ILE A 155 -1.03 1.59 -3.03
CA ILE A 155 -0.46 2.74 -2.34
C ILE A 155 -0.61 2.48 -0.84
N GLU A 156 0.50 2.41 -0.13
CA GLU A 156 0.50 2.34 1.34
C GLU A 156 1.14 3.60 1.91
N THR A 157 0.50 4.18 2.91
CA THR A 157 1.08 5.27 3.71
C THR A 157 1.12 4.82 5.15
N GLY A 158 2.18 5.17 5.87
CA GLY A 158 2.30 4.77 7.25
C GLY A 158 3.19 5.65 8.09
N ARG A 159 3.09 5.45 9.40
CA ARG A 159 3.95 6.07 10.41
C ARG A 159 4.50 4.99 11.34
N TYR A 160 5.81 4.98 11.49
CA TYR A 160 6.53 4.17 12.47
C TYR A 160 6.97 5.06 13.62
N GLU A 161 6.76 4.59 14.84
CA GLU A 161 7.19 5.23 16.08
C GLU A 161 7.84 4.18 17.00
N ILE A 162 9.12 4.34 17.27
CA ILE A 162 9.87 3.48 18.19
C ILE A 162 10.07 4.24 19.49
N SER A 163 9.60 3.68 20.61
CA SER A 163 9.83 4.24 21.94
C SER A 163 11.13 3.69 22.54
N LEU A 164 12.05 4.57 22.90
CA LEU A 164 13.28 4.28 23.63
C LEU A 164 13.27 4.97 24.99
N ALA A 165 14.26 4.68 25.84
CA ALA A 165 14.44 5.39 27.09
C ALA A 165 14.79 6.88 26.88
N GLU A 166 15.54 7.18 25.81
CA GLU A 166 16.01 8.55 25.51
C GLU A 166 15.01 9.38 24.70
N GLY A 167 13.93 8.78 24.19
CA GLY A 167 12.90 9.46 23.39
C GLY A 167 12.24 8.57 22.34
N HIS A 168 11.70 9.19 21.29
CA HIS A 168 11.02 8.49 20.21
C HIS A 168 11.77 8.63 18.88
N CYS A 169 11.70 7.60 18.04
CA CYS A 169 12.09 7.69 16.64
C CYS A 169 10.87 7.58 15.76
N VAL A 170 10.74 8.53 14.85
CA VAL A 170 9.55 8.72 14.04
C VAL A 170 9.96 8.83 12.58
N ALA A 171 9.40 7.95 11.77
CA ALA A 171 9.50 8.00 10.32
C ALA A 171 8.14 7.75 9.69
N ASP A 172 7.79 8.57 8.71
CA ASP A 172 6.64 8.34 7.85
C ASP A 172 7.12 7.59 6.59
N VAL A 173 6.30 6.69 6.06
CA VAL A 173 6.59 5.91 4.85
C VAL A 173 5.47 6.07 3.83
N LYS A 174 5.83 6.15 2.56
CA LYS A 174 4.91 5.97 1.43
C LYS A 174 5.45 4.88 0.53
N ARG A 175 4.66 3.82 0.31
CA ARG A 175 4.97 2.75 -0.61
C ARG A 175 4.03 2.79 -1.80
N THR A 176 4.57 2.61 -3.00
CA THR A 176 3.77 2.46 -4.21
C THR A 176 4.24 1.28 -5.05
N ARG A 177 3.28 0.59 -5.66
CA ARG A 177 3.52 -0.50 -6.62
C ARG A 177 2.36 -0.54 -7.62
N SER A 178 2.66 -0.73 -8.89
CA SER A 178 1.67 -0.89 -9.96
C SER A 178 1.66 -2.33 -10.48
N PHE A 179 0.56 -2.73 -11.12
CA PHE A 179 0.41 -4.01 -11.79
C PHE A 179 -0.29 -3.79 -13.13
N ASP A 180 0.29 -4.33 -14.20
CA ASP A 180 -0.24 -4.23 -15.57
C ASP A 180 -0.67 -5.61 -16.08
N LEU A 181 -1.87 -5.73 -16.63
CA LEU A 181 -2.37 -7.01 -17.13
C LEU A 181 -1.52 -7.49 -18.32
N VAL A 182 -1.04 -8.74 -18.24
CA VAL A 182 -0.34 -9.39 -19.34
C VAL A 182 -1.38 -9.92 -20.31
N VAL A 183 -1.61 -9.18 -21.38
CA VAL A 183 -2.44 -9.65 -22.50
C VAL A 183 -1.63 -10.72 -23.23
N GLU A 184 -1.87 -12.00 -22.91
CA GLU A 184 -1.35 -13.11 -23.69
C GLU A 184 -1.95 -13.02 -25.09
N LYS A 185 -1.16 -12.49 -26.04
CA LYS A 185 -1.49 -12.61 -27.46
C LYS A 185 -1.62 -14.12 -27.74
N PRO A 186 -2.79 -14.62 -28.18
CA PRO A 186 -3.03 -16.05 -28.30
C PRO A 186 -1.94 -16.67 -29.15
N ALA A 187 -1.13 -17.53 -28.51
CA ALA A 187 -0.10 -18.28 -29.18
C ALA A 187 -0.80 -19.19 -30.19
N ALA A 188 -0.48 -19.01 -31.48
CA ALA A 188 -0.91 -19.94 -32.52
C ALA A 188 -0.48 -21.36 -32.10
N SER A 189 -1.46 -22.22 -31.89
CA SER A 189 -1.29 -23.58 -31.39
C SER A 189 -0.29 -24.37 -32.24
N LEU A 190 0.91 -24.58 -31.71
CA LEU A 190 1.87 -25.52 -32.30
C LEU A 190 1.45 -26.94 -31.92
N SER A 191 0.89 -27.64 -32.91
CA SER A 191 0.62 -29.08 -32.89
C SER A 191 1.93 -29.88 -32.74
N ALA A 192 1.80 -31.05 -32.11
CA ALA A 192 2.87 -31.90 -31.57
C ALA A 192 3.99 -32.29 -32.55
N ALA A 193 5.22 -32.36 -32.01
CA ALA A 193 6.43 -32.79 -32.72
C ALA A 193 6.60 -34.33 -32.76
N PRO A 194 7.01 -34.92 -33.90
CA PRO A 194 7.62 -36.26 -34.00
C PRO A 194 9.14 -36.25 -33.70
N PRO A 195 9.80 -37.43 -33.55
CA PRO A 195 11.15 -37.59 -33.01
C PRO A 195 12.27 -37.09 -33.94
N PRO A 196 13.51 -36.90 -33.42
CA PRO A 196 14.47 -35.96 -33.97
C PRO A 196 15.27 -36.52 -35.15
N PRO A 197 15.47 -35.75 -36.24
CA PRO A 197 16.61 -35.95 -37.12
C PRO A 197 17.62 -34.80 -37.01
N ALA A 198 18.83 -35.16 -37.42
CA ALA A 198 20.08 -34.45 -37.32
C ALA A 198 20.06 -32.98 -37.77
N THR A 199 20.91 -32.22 -37.08
CA THR A 199 21.52 -30.93 -37.42
C THR A 199 21.35 -30.53 -38.88
N THR A 200 20.29 -29.77 -39.17
CA THR A 200 20.15 -29.05 -40.43
C THR A 200 19.80 -27.59 -40.13
N GLU A 201 20.53 -26.72 -40.81
CA GLU A 201 20.46 -25.27 -40.81
C GLU A 201 19.00 -24.79 -40.87
N LYS A 202 18.59 -24.00 -39.87
CA LYS A 202 17.21 -23.55 -39.68
C LYS A 202 16.80 -22.67 -40.88
N PRO A 203 15.72 -23.00 -41.62
CA PRO A 203 15.29 -22.18 -42.75
C PRO A 203 14.78 -20.83 -42.25
N LYS A 204 15.28 -19.77 -42.88
CA LYS A 204 14.84 -18.37 -42.71
C LYS A 204 13.30 -18.33 -42.87
N PRO A 205 12.54 -17.90 -41.86
CA PRO A 205 11.08 -17.81 -41.98
C PRO A 205 10.72 -16.88 -43.15
N GLU A 206 9.85 -17.35 -44.03
CA GLU A 206 9.35 -16.57 -45.15
C GLU A 206 8.63 -15.30 -44.64
N PRO A 207 8.75 -14.17 -45.35
CA PRO A 207 8.18 -12.90 -44.92
C PRO A 207 6.64 -12.97 -44.91
N VAL A 208 6.06 -12.80 -43.73
CA VAL A 208 4.60 -12.86 -43.41
C VAL A 208 3.78 -11.75 -44.10
N CYS A 209 4.44 -10.83 -44.80
CA CYS A 209 3.81 -9.67 -45.43
C CYS A 209 3.80 -9.80 -46.96
N ALA A 210 3.00 -10.73 -47.49
CA ALA A 210 2.82 -10.88 -48.94
C ALA A 210 2.05 -9.69 -49.56
N THR A 211 1.28 -8.94 -48.76
CA THR A 211 0.52 -7.78 -49.22
C THR A 211 0.53 -6.71 -48.12
N VAL A 212 1.17 -5.57 -48.41
CA VAL A 212 1.26 -4.42 -47.51
C VAL A 212 -0.04 -3.63 -47.58
N GLY A 213 -0.69 -3.42 -46.43
CA GLY A 213 -1.90 -2.62 -46.30
C GLY A 213 -1.64 -1.10 -46.17
N GLU A 214 -2.70 -0.33 -45.98
CA GLU A 214 -2.59 1.11 -45.70
C GLU A 214 -1.92 1.39 -44.35
N ALA A 215 -1.21 2.51 -44.26
CA ALA A 215 -0.53 2.93 -43.04
C ALA A 215 -1.53 3.17 -41.90
N ALA A 216 -1.43 2.39 -40.83
CA ALA A 216 -2.34 2.44 -39.68
C ALA A 216 -1.66 2.91 -38.39
N ARG A 217 -0.36 2.65 -38.24
CA ARG A 217 0.41 3.00 -37.04
C ARG A 217 1.82 3.46 -37.39
N LEU A 218 2.31 4.42 -36.62
CA LEU A 218 3.71 4.82 -36.56
C LEU A 218 4.32 4.28 -35.28
N GLU A 219 5.33 3.41 -35.37
CA GLU A 219 6.01 2.81 -34.23
C GLU A 219 7.49 3.24 -34.21
N VAL A 220 8.00 3.65 -33.05
CA VAL A 220 9.43 3.91 -32.84
C VAL A 220 9.96 3.10 -31.66
N ARG A 221 11.06 2.38 -31.86
CA ARG A 221 11.74 1.58 -30.85
C ARG A 221 13.24 1.93 -30.72
N PRO A 222 13.77 1.99 -29.49
CA PRO A 222 13.05 2.00 -28.20
C PRO A 222 12.25 3.31 -27.99
N SER A 223 11.36 3.35 -26.99
CA SER A 223 10.63 4.59 -26.62
C SER A 223 11.46 5.54 -25.75
N ARG A 224 12.46 4.99 -25.04
CA ARG A 224 13.41 5.73 -24.20
C ARG A 224 14.81 5.12 -24.30
N LYS A 225 15.83 5.96 -24.36
CA LYS A 225 17.26 5.56 -24.39
C LYS A 225 18.07 6.40 -23.40
N LEU A 226 18.93 5.77 -22.61
CA LEU A 226 19.98 6.42 -21.81
C LEU A 226 21.29 6.40 -22.61
N LEU A 227 21.88 7.57 -22.84
CA LEU A 227 23.13 7.75 -23.58
C LEU A 227 24.17 8.48 -22.75
N LYS A 228 25.43 8.10 -22.94
CA LYS A 228 26.59 8.85 -22.44
C LYS A 228 26.86 10.05 -23.34
N THR A 229 27.55 11.06 -22.82
CA THR A 229 28.15 12.11 -23.65
C THR A 229 29.08 11.49 -24.71
N SER A 230 29.11 12.06 -25.91
CA SER A 230 29.83 11.52 -27.11
C SER A 230 29.30 10.21 -27.70
N GLU A 231 28.19 9.65 -27.20
CA GLU A 231 27.59 8.43 -27.75
C GLU A 231 26.67 8.73 -28.96
N LYS A 232 26.44 7.70 -29.78
CA LYS A 232 25.50 7.73 -30.90
C LYS A 232 24.53 6.56 -30.82
N PHE A 233 23.29 6.79 -31.23
CA PHE A 233 22.26 5.76 -31.21
C PHE A 233 21.23 5.95 -32.33
N ALA A 234 20.82 4.87 -32.99
CA ALA A 234 19.87 4.91 -34.09
C ALA A 234 18.50 4.39 -33.64
N PHE A 235 17.48 5.25 -33.63
CA PHE A 235 16.11 4.83 -33.39
C PHE A 235 15.56 4.07 -34.60
N ARG A 236 14.82 2.99 -34.32
CA ARG A 236 14.13 2.21 -35.36
C ARG A 236 12.68 2.67 -35.44
N GLY A 237 12.40 3.56 -36.39
CA GLY A 237 11.04 3.93 -36.76
C GLY A 237 10.50 3.04 -37.86
N ALA A 238 9.23 2.64 -37.78
CA ALA A 238 8.51 1.96 -38.83
C ALA A 238 7.07 2.45 -38.89
N VAL A 239 6.59 2.74 -40.10
CA VAL A 239 5.15 2.88 -40.34
C VAL A 239 4.63 1.51 -40.74
N VAL A 240 3.62 1.03 -40.02
CA VAL A 240 3.04 -0.30 -40.21
C VAL A 240 1.55 -0.22 -40.47
N ASP A 241 1.03 -1.20 -41.19
CA ASP A 241 -0.40 -1.39 -41.38
C ASP A 241 -1.07 -2.02 -40.13
N GLU A 242 -2.38 -2.30 -40.23
CA GLU A 242 -3.14 -2.93 -39.14
C GLU A 242 -2.60 -4.32 -38.78
N LYS A 243 -2.01 -5.04 -39.75
CA LYS A 243 -1.42 -6.37 -39.59
C LYS A 243 0.02 -6.33 -39.08
N GLY A 244 0.63 -5.16 -39.00
CA GLY A 244 2.01 -4.96 -38.54
C GLY A 244 3.05 -5.04 -39.66
N CYS A 245 2.64 -5.03 -40.92
CA CYS A 245 3.54 -5.02 -42.06
C CYS A 245 4.05 -3.61 -42.33
N SER A 246 5.38 -3.47 -42.53
CA SER A 246 5.97 -2.16 -42.83
C SER A 246 5.49 -1.64 -44.18
N THR A 247 5.02 -0.40 -44.20
CA THR A 247 4.50 0.25 -45.40
C THR A 247 5.58 0.94 -46.24
N GLY A 248 6.80 1.04 -45.71
CA GLY A 248 7.89 1.79 -46.33
C GLY A 248 7.66 3.31 -46.38
N ALA A 249 6.61 3.83 -45.73
CA ALA A 249 6.35 5.26 -45.69
C ALA A 249 7.52 6.01 -45.03
N PRO A 250 7.94 7.16 -45.59
CA PRO A 250 9.11 7.88 -45.10
C PRO A 250 8.87 8.43 -43.69
N LEU A 251 9.94 8.49 -42.91
CA LEU A 251 9.98 9.06 -41.58
C LEU A 251 10.77 10.35 -41.59
N THR A 252 10.31 11.31 -40.80
CA THR A 252 11.02 12.56 -40.56
C THR A 252 11.31 12.69 -39.07
N TRP A 253 12.53 13.10 -38.74
CA TRP A 253 13.02 13.20 -37.37
C TRP A 253 13.36 14.65 -37.06
N LYS A 254 12.92 15.13 -35.89
CA LYS A 254 13.21 16.47 -35.39
C LYS A 254 13.34 16.45 -33.88
N LEU A 255 14.12 17.36 -33.31
CA LEU A 255 14.08 17.62 -31.88
C LEU A 255 12.76 18.31 -31.53
N ALA A 256 12.19 17.98 -30.36
CA ALA A 256 11.03 18.70 -29.86
C ALA A 256 11.40 20.16 -29.53
N PRO A 257 10.44 21.11 -29.62
CA PRO A 257 10.67 22.49 -29.22
C PRO A 257 11.27 22.58 -27.80
N GLY A 258 12.36 23.33 -27.63
CA GLY A 258 13.08 23.46 -26.36
C GLY A 258 14.22 22.45 -26.13
N SER A 259 14.38 21.46 -27.01
CA SER A 259 15.48 20.48 -26.96
C SER A 259 16.73 20.88 -27.77
N GLU A 260 16.62 21.91 -28.62
CA GLU A 260 17.64 22.31 -29.61
C GLU A 260 18.99 22.78 -29.02
N LYS A 261 19.02 23.19 -27.75
CA LYS A 261 20.22 23.73 -27.08
C LYS A 261 20.90 22.74 -26.13
N LYS A 262 20.49 21.47 -26.11
CA LYS A 262 21.00 20.48 -25.14
C LYS A 262 22.18 19.64 -25.66
N GLY A 263 22.86 20.10 -26.71
CA GLY A 263 24.01 19.38 -27.28
C GLY A 263 23.65 18.03 -27.90
N VAL A 264 22.38 17.80 -28.24
CA VAL A 264 21.91 16.57 -28.90
C VAL A 264 21.43 16.94 -30.30
N THR A 265 21.82 16.16 -31.30
CA THR A 265 21.35 16.30 -32.69
C THR A 265 20.74 15.00 -33.18
N VAL A 266 19.78 15.09 -34.11
CA VAL A 266 19.17 13.93 -34.79
C VAL A 266 19.23 14.14 -36.29
N ASP A 267 19.67 13.13 -37.03
CA ASP A 267 19.72 13.17 -38.50
C ASP A 267 18.45 12.63 -39.17
N GLY A 268 18.40 12.67 -40.50
CA GLY A 268 17.26 12.17 -41.28
C GLY A 268 17.02 10.65 -41.19
N ALA A 269 18.01 9.89 -40.73
CA ALA A 269 17.89 8.44 -40.52
C ALA A 269 17.45 8.09 -39.09
N GLY A 270 17.26 9.08 -38.21
CA GLY A 270 16.94 8.87 -36.80
C GLY A 270 18.16 8.52 -35.95
N VAL A 271 19.37 8.80 -36.42
CA VAL A 271 20.60 8.67 -35.63
C VAL A 271 20.75 9.90 -34.76
N VAL A 272 20.78 9.67 -33.46
CA VAL A 272 21.01 10.65 -32.42
C VAL A 272 22.48 10.69 -32.08
N THR A 273 23.07 11.89 -32.04
CA THR A 273 24.44 12.12 -31.58
C THR A 273 24.41 13.05 -30.38
N VAL A 274 25.08 12.66 -29.31
CA VAL A 274 25.23 13.46 -28.09
C VAL A 274 26.62 14.11 -28.08
N SER A 275 26.69 15.43 -27.94
CA SER A 275 27.97 16.16 -27.82
C SER A 275 28.73 15.75 -26.57
N ALA A 276 30.05 15.94 -26.55
CA ALA A 276 30.88 15.76 -25.36
C ALA A 276 30.47 16.72 -24.22
N ASP A 277 30.08 17.95 -24.58
CA ASP A 277 29.70 19.01 -23.64
C ASP A 277 28.18 19.08 -23.40
N ALA A 278 27.43 18.03 -23.77
CA ALA A 278 25.98 18.02 -23.58
C ALA A 278 25.65 17.94 -22.08
N PRO A 279 24.81 18.86 -21.53
CA PRO A 279 24.42 18.79 -20.13
C PRO A 279 23.55 17.55 -19.86
N GLU A 280 23.66 17.00 -18.66
CA GLU A 280 22.77 15.92 -18.24
C GLU A 280 21.30 16.37 -18.28
N GLY A 281 20.42 15.49 -18.74
CA GLY A 281 19.00 15.81 -18.83
C GLY A 281 18.24 14.97 -19.83
N THR A 282 16.95 15.25 -19.97
CA THR A 282 16.07 14.57 -20.94
C THR A 282 15.84 15.45 -22.16
N VAL A 283 15.97 14.84 -23.34
CA VAL A 283 15.77 15.43 -24.67
C VAL A 283 14.66 14.65 -25.36
N GLU A 284 13.67 15.36 -25.90
CA GLU A 284 12.56 14.75 -26.63
C GLU A 284 12.79 14.84 -28.14
N ILE A 285 12.50 13.75 -28.84
CA ILE A 285 12.67 13.61 -30.28
C ILE A 285 11.33 13.23 -30.89
N LEU A 286 10.92 13.96 -31.92
CA LEU A 286 9.69 13.78 -32.66
C LEU A 286 9.99 12.98 -33.92
N ALA A 287 9.31 11.85 -34.08
CA ALA A 287 9.25 11.10 -35.31
C ALA A 287 7.88 11.33 -35.97
N SER A 288 7.86 11.77 -37.22
CA SER A 288 6.63 12.10 -37.94
C SER A 288 6.55 11.34 -39.26
N SER A 289 5.36 10.83 -39.57
CA SER A 289 4.98 10.29 -40.88
C SER A 289 3.49 10.53 -41.13
N THR A 290 3.11 10.78 -42.39
CA THR A 290 1.71 11.01 -42.81
C THR A 290 0.91 11.98 -41.93
N GLY A 291 1.54 13.08 -41.48
CA GLY A 291 0.91 14.09 -40.63
C GLY A 291 0.64 13.67 -39.18
N LYS A 292 1.11 12.50 -38.76
CA LYS A 292 1.11 12.04 -37.38
C LYS A 292 2.52 12.10 -36.80
N THR A 293 2.61 12.34 -35.50
CA THR A 293 3.87 12.47 -34.78
C THR A 293 3.81 11.62 -33.53
N THR A 294 4.92 10.96 -33.21
CA THR A 294 5.15 10.30 -31.92
C THR A 294 6.44 10.81 -31.29
N THR A 295 6.53 10.76 -29.97
CA THR A 295 7.67 11.27 -29.20
C THR A 295 8.46 10.12 -28.60
N VAL A 296 9.79 10.18 -28.69
CA VAL A 296 10.72 9.33 -27.94
C VAL A 296 11.65 10.19 -27.10
N SER A 297 12.18 9.63 -26.00
CA SER A 297 13.02 10.37 -25.05
C SER A 297 14.45 9.83 -25.00
N VAL A 298 15.42 10.73 -25.00
CA VAL A 298 16.83 10.43 -24.77
C VAL A 298 17.24 11.08 -23.46
N GLN A 299 17.70 10.29 -22.50
CA GLN A 299 18.31 10.80 -21.28
C GLN A 299 19.82 10.82 -21.48
N VAL A 300 20.41 12.01 -21.39
CA VAL A 300 21.86 12.22 -21.45
C VAL A 300 22.41 12.16 -20.04
N SER A 301 23.49 11.40 -19.85
CA SER A 301 24.21 11.29 -18.59
C SER A 301 25.71 11.35 -18.81
N GLU A 302 26.44 11.89 -17.84
CA GLU A 302 27.88 11.76 -17.76
C GLU A 302 28.26 10.29 -17.48
N PRO A 303 29.43 9.85 -17.96
CA PRO A 303 29.90 8.48 -17.73
C PRO A 303 29.91 8.07 -16.25
N ALA A 304 30.14 9.01 -15.33
CA ALA A 304 30.19 8.77 -13.89
C ALA A 304 28.81 8.46 -13.27
N HIS A 305 27.71 8.94 -13.84
CA HIS A 305 26.35 8.74 -13.31
C HIS A 305 25.55 7.68 -14.09
N TYR A 306 26.10 7.18 -15.20
CA TYR A 306 25.39 6.28 -16.10
C TYR A 306 24.89 5.01 -15.40
N ASP A 307 25.74 4.33 -14.64
CA ASP A 307 25.36 3.06 -14.00
C ASP A 307 24.32 3.25 -12.89
N ASP A 308 24.39 4.36 -12.14
CA ASP A 308 23.39 4.71 -11.13
C ASP A 308 22.02 5.01 -11.75
N LEU A 309 22.01 5.78 -12.85
CA LEU A 309 20.79 6.06 -13.60
C LEU A 309 20.23 4.82 -14.29
N LEU A 310 21.08 3.94 -14.83
CA LEU A 310 20.68 2.67 -15.42
C LEU A 310 19.94 1.81 -14.38
N ASN A 311 20.52 1.68 -13.18
CA ASN A 311 19.93 0.92 -12.08
C ASN A 311 18.62 1.52 -11.55
N LYS A 312 18.46 2.85 -11.57
CA LYS A 312 17.25 3.54 -11.06
C LYS A 312 16.11 3.63 -12.09
N SER A 313 16.45 3.68 -13.38
CA SER A 313 15.52 4.05 -14.46
C SER A 313 14.58 2.93 -14.92
N GLY A 314 14.88 1.66 -14.60
CA GLY A 314 14.12 0.51 -15.08
C GLY A 314 14.34 0.22 -16.57
N LEU A 315 15.44 0.72 -17.14
CA LEU A 315 15.89 0.40 -18.49
C LEU A 315 16.63 -0.95 -18.50
N ASN A 316 16.70 -1.59 -19.67
CA ASN A 316 17.44 -2.84 -19.84
C ASN A 316 18.97 -2.60 -19.77
N ALA A 317 19.79 -3.65 -19.88
CA ALA A 317 21.25 -3.55 -19.78
C ALA A 317 21.89 -2.63 -20.85
N GLU A 318 21.20 -2.35 -21.95
CA GLU A 318 21.63 -1.44 -23.01
C GLU A 318 21.14 0.00 -22.79
N GLY A 319 20.49 0.28 -21.66
CA GLY A 319 19.89 1.58 -21.38
C GLY A 319 18.64 1.86 -22.23
N GLU A 320 17.93 0.82 -22.68
CA GLU A 320 16.73 0.95 -23.51
C GLU A 320 15.46 0.59 -22.75
N ASN A 321 14.35 1.24 -23.12
CA ASN A 321 13.01 0.75 -22.82
C ASN A 321 12.46 -0.01 -24.03
N ASP A 322 12.26 -1.32 -23.89
CA ASP A 322 11.81 -2.22 -24.95
C ASP A 322 10.41 -1.87 -25.52
N ALA A 323 9.65 -1.02 -24.82
CA ALA A 323 8.36 -0.52 -25.29
C ALA A 323 8.50 0.37 -26.53
N ALA A 324 7.59 0.23 -27.48
CA ALA A 324 7.48 1.11 -28.63
C ALA A 324 6.69 2.38 -28.29
N SER A 325 7.08 3.51 -28.85
CA SER A 325 6.25 4.71 -28.89
C SER A 325 5.35 4.64 -30.12
N ILE A 326 4.02 4.69 -29.94
CA ILE A 326 3.03 4.40 -31.00
C ILE A 326 2.10 5.60 -31.22
N ALA A 327 1.94 6.01 -32.49
CA ALA A 327 0.89 6.93 -32.91
C ALA A 327 -0.03 6.26 -33.94
N ILE A 328 -1.35 6.42 -33.77
CA ILE A 328 -2.36 5.83 -34.66
C ILE A 328 -2.65 6.78 -35.84
N ILE A 329 -2.52 6.27 -37.06
CA ILE A 329 -2.87 6.95 -38.31
C ILE A 329 -4.30 6.51 -38.64
N SER A 330 -5.29 7.30 -38.22
CA SER A 330 -6.71 6.99 -38.42
C SER A 330 -7.04 6.85 -39.91
N SER A 331 -7.48 5.67 -40.36
CA SER A 331 -7.89 5.37 -41.74
C SER A 331 -9.34 5.76 -42.06
N GLN A 332 -10.09 6.33 -41.10
CA GLN A 332 -11.48 6.71 -41.36
C GLN A 332 -11.57 8.09 -42.02
N SER A 333 -11.61 8.06 -43.35
CA SER A 333 -12.14 9.16 -44.16
C SER A 333 -13.57 9.47 -43.73
N LEU A 334 -13.76 10.60 -43.04
CA LEU A 334 -15.07 11.24 -42.90
C LEU A 334 -15.50 11.76 -44.27
N GLY A 335 -16.22 10.91 -45.00
CA GLY A 335 -17.23 11.22 -46.04
C GLY A 335 -16.96 12.35 -47.03
N GLY A 336 -16.33 12.04 -48.17
CA GLY A 336 -16.32 12.88 -49.36
C GLY A 336 -16.66 12.06 -50.61
N GLY A 337 -17.94 11.71 -50.79
CA GLY A 337 -18.43 11.03 -51.99
C GLY A 337 -18.98 12.02 -53.01
N GLU A 338 -18.47 11.95 -54.24
CA GLU A 338 -18.84 12.77 -55.40
C GLU A 338 -20.34 12.67 -55.74
N ALA A 339 -20.99 13.84 -55.84
CA ALA A 339 -22.39 13.95 -56.21
C ALA A 339 -22.55 13.98 -57.75
N ARG A 340 -23.16 12.93 -58.31
CA ARG A 340 -23.70 12.93 -59.67
C ARG A 340 -25.01 13.72 -59.66
N ALA A 341 -25.06 14.82 -60.42
CA ALA A 341 -26.20 15.72 -60.47
C ALA A 341 -27.32 15.15 -61.36
N GLU A 342 -28.34 14.58 -60.72
CA GLU A 342 -29.68 14.41 -61.32
C GLU A 342 -30.57 15.56 -60.85
N ASP A 343 -31.20 16.24 -61.81
CA ASP A 343 -32.06 17.39 -61.57
C ASP A 343 -33.44 16.93 -61.07
N GLY A 344 -33.53 16.74 -59.75
CA GLY A 344 -34.78 16.50 -59.01
C GLY A 344 -35.18 17.72 -58.16
N SER A 345 -34.94 18.93 -58.65
CA SER A 345 -34.91 20.17 -57.85
C SER A 345 -36.17 20.46 -57.02
N LYS A 346 -37.38 20.07 -57.46
CA LYS A 346 -38.61 20.26 -56.66
C LYS A 346 -38.81 19.21 -55.57
N THR A 347 -38.56 17.93 -55.87
CA THR A 347 -38.72 16.84 -54.90
C THR A 347 -37.62 16.88 -53.84
N ARG A 348 -36.38 17.21 -54.24
CA ARG A 348 -35.26 17.40 -53.31
C ARG A 348 -35.46 18.59 -52.39
N ARG A 349 -36.08 19.68 -52.84
CA ARG A 349 -36.35 20.85 -51.98
C ARG A 349 -37.36 20.54 -50.87
N MET A 350 -38.40 19.75 -51.17
CA MET A 350 -39.37 19.30 -50.15
C MET A 350 -38.75 18.29 -49.18
N ILE A 351 -37.95 17.34 -49.67
CA ILE A 351 -37.23 16.38 -48.80
C ILE A 351 -36.21 17.11 -47.93
N PHE A 352 -35.47 18.08 -48.48
CA PHE A 352 -34.48 18.85 -47.73
C PHE A 352 -35.14 19.70 -46.64
N LEU A 353 -36.28 20.36 -46.93
CA LEU A 353 -37.05 21.08 -45.90
C LEU A 353 -37.59 20.13 -44.82
N GLY A 354 -38.01 18.91 -45.18
CA GLY A 354 -38.39 17.88 -44.22
C GLY A 354 -37.25 17.44 -43.30
N ILE A 355 -36.07 17.16 -43.87
CA ILE A 355 -34.87 16.75 -43.11
C ILE A 355 -34.38 17.89 -42.20
N VAL A 356 -34.36 19.13 -42.70
CA VAL A 356 -33.97 20.31 -41.91
C VAL A 356 -34.98 20.53 -40.77
N GLY A 357 -36.27 20.39 -41.02
CA GLY A 357 -37.31 20.49 -39.99
C GLY A 357 -37.14 19.43 -38.89
N VAL A 358 -36.95 18.16 -39.27
CA VAL A 358 -36.71 17.06 -38.32
C VAL A 358 -35.39 17.25 -37.57
N GLY A 359 -34.34 17.70 -38.26
CA GLY A 359 -33.04 18.00 -37.67
C GLY A 359 -33.11 19.11 -36.62
N LEU A 360 -33.85 20.18 -36.88
CA LEU A 360 -34.05 21.27 -35.92
C LEU A 360 -34.84 20.82 -34.69
N VAL A 361 -35.88 19.98 -34.87
CA VAL A 361 -36.63 19.41 -33.75
C VAL A 361 -35.74 18.47 -32.92
N ALA A 362 -34.95 17.61 -33.56
CA ALA A 362 -34.01 16.74 -32.86
C ALA A 362 -32.94 17.53 -32.09
N LEU A 363 -32.41 18.61 -32.67
CA LEU A 363 -31.48 19.52 -32.01
C LEU A 363 -32.13 20.25 -30.84
N ALA A 364 -33.38 20.70 -30.96
CA ALA A 364 -34.11 21.34 -29.87
C ALA A 364 -34.35 20.36 -28.69
N VAL A 365 -34.68 19.10 -28.99
CA VAL A 365 -34.83 18.03 -27.97
C VAL A 365 -33.49 17.72 -27.31
N ALA A 366 -32.41 17.60 -28.08
CA ALA A 366 -31.07 17.39 -27.55
C ALA A 366 -30.63 18.55 -26.66
N ALA A 367 -30.85 19.80 -27.08
CA ALA A 367 -30.56 21.00 -26.30
C ALA A 367 -31.37 21.01 -24.99
N ALA A 368 -32.66 20.67 -25.01
CA ALA A 368 -33.47 20.56 -23.81
C ALA A 368 -32.97 19.46 -22.86
N PHE A 369 -32.47 18.35 -23.38
CA PHE A 369 -31.90 17.26 -22.60
C PHE A 369 -30.56 17.66 -21.96
N VAL A 370 -29.68 18.33 -22.70
CA VAL A 370 -28.42 18.88 -22.20
C VAL A 370 -28.68 19.93 -21.12
N MET A 371 -29.63 20.85 -21.33
CA MET A 371 -30.01 21.84 -20.32
C MET A 371 -30.58 21.20 -19.05
N ARG A 372 -31.38 20.12 -19.17
CA ARG A 372 -31.86 19.36 -18.01
C ARG A 372 -30.73 18.65 -17.26
N ARG A 373 -29.78 18.03 -17.97
CA ARG A 373 -28.60 17.43 -17.34
C ARG A 373 -27.71 18.46 -16.65
N ALA A 374 -27.51 19.62 -17.27
CA ALA A 374 -26.74 20.72 -16.66
C ALA A 374 -27.40 21.25 -15.38
N LYS A 375 -28.74 21.37 -15.34
CA LYS A 375 -29.45 21.75 -14.12
C LYS A 375 -29.28 20.72 -13.00
N ARG A 376 -29.39 19.42 -13.31
CA ARG A 376 -29.17 18.35 -12.31
C ARG A 376 -27.73 18.30 -11.80
N ALA A 377 -26.75 18.53 -12.67
CA ALA A 377 -25.35 18.58 -12.26
C ALA A 377 -25.10 19.70 -11.24
N LYS A 378 -25.66 20.90 -11.47
CA LYS A 378 -25.56 22.03 -10.53
C LYS A 378 -26.24 21.78 -9.19
N GLU A 379 -27.35 21.04 -9.17
CA GLU A 379 -28.05 20.68 -7.94
C GLU A 379 -27.23 19.68 -7.11
N ILE A 380 -26.59 18.71 -7.75
CA ILE A 380 -25.69 17.75 -7.09
C ILE A 380 -24.44 18.47 -6.55
N GLU A 381 -23.86 19.39 -7.31
CA GLU A 381 -22.72 20.21 -6.87
C GLU A 381 -23.09 21.02 -5.62
N ARG A 382 -24.26 21.68 -5.61
CA ARG A 382 -24.74 22.41 -4.44
C ARG A 382 -24.97 21.51 -3.23
N GLU A 383 -25.52 20.31 -3.43
CA GLU A 383 -25.71 19.34 -2.34
C GLU A 383 -24.35 18.84 -1.78
N LEU A 384 -23.36 18.64 -2.63
CA LEU A 384 -22.01 18.25 -2.22
C LEU A 384 -21.32 19.37 -1.43
N ASP A 385 -21.48 20.62 -1.86
CA ASP A 385 -20.97 21.80 -1.15
C ASP A 385 -21.65 21.94 0.22
N GLU A 386 -22.99 21.82 0.29
CA GLU A 386 -23.75 21.86 1.55
C GLU A 386 -23.29 20.73 2.52
N ARG A 387 -23.00 19.53 2.01
CA ARG A 387 -22.44 18.41 2.82
C ARG A 387 -20.99 18.66 3.23
N HIS A 388 -20.20 19.35 2.41
CA HIS A 388 -18.83 19.71 2.73
C HIS A 388 -18.80 20.78 3.83
N GLU A 389 -19.57 21.85 3.68
CA GLU A 389 -19.72 22.90 4.67
C GLU A 389 -20.18 22.35 6.02
N ARG A 390 -21.16 21.43 6.04
CA ARG A 390 -21.62 20.78 7.27
C ARG A 390 -20.50 20.00 7.98
N ARG A 391 -19.68 19.25 7.23
CA ARG A 391 -18.52 18.52 7.79
C ARG A 391 -17.44 19.46 8.32
N VAL A 392 -17.21 20.57 7.64
CA VAL A 392 -16.27 21.60 8.10
C VAL A 392 -16.77 22.22 9.41
N GLN A 393 -18.05 22.58 9.50
CA GLN A 393 -18.64 23.13 10.72
C GLN A 393 -18.57 22.14 11.90
N GLU A 394 -18.91 20.87 11.68
CA GLU A 394 -18.80 19.83 12.71
C GLU A 394 -17.35 19.67 13.21
N THR A 395 -16.38 19.73 12.30
CA THR A 395 -14.95 19.64 12.65
C THR A 395 -14.49 20.84 13.47
N LEU A 396 -14.95 22.04 13.11
CA LEU A 396 -14.65 23.26 13.87
C LEU A 396 -15.26 23.20 15.27
N GLN A 397 -16.53 22.78 15.41
CA GLN A 397 -17.18 22.61 16.71
C GLN A 397 -16.43 21.61 17.59
N ARG A 398 -16.06 20.45 17.05
CA ARG A 398 -15.27 19.44 17.78
C ARG A 398 -13.90 19.96 18.22
N THR A 399 -13.31 20.85 17.44
CA THR A 399 -12.03 21.48 17.76
C THR A 399 -12.20 22.51 18.89
N GLU A 400 -13.25 23.32 18.85
CA GLU A 400 -13.58 24.26 19.93
C GLU A 400 -13.91 23.55 21.24
N GLU A 401 -14.68 22.46 21.20
CA GLU A 401 -14.97 21.63 22.37
C GLU A 401 -13.69 21.06 23.00
N LYS A 402 -12.80 20.51 22.17
CA LYS A 402 -11.49 20.02 22.64
C LYS A 402 -10.65 21.12 23.27
N ARG A 403 -10.63 22.32 22.67
CA ARG A 403 -9.90 23.47 23.22
C ARG A 403 -10.46 23.89 24.58
N ARG A 404 -11.80 23.99 24.72
CA ARG A 404 -12.45 24.31 26.00
C ARG A 404 -12.19 23.24 27.07
N ALA A 405 -12.21 21.97 26.69
CA ALA A 405 -11.90 20.87 27.61
C ALA A 405 -10.44 20.93 28.09
N HIS A 406 -9.49 21.24 27.20
CA HIS A 406 -8.09 21.43 27.55
C HIS A 406 -7.88 22.62 28.50
N GLU A 407 -8.48 23.77 28.19
CA GLU A 407 -8.43 24.96 29.05
C GLU A 407 -9.02 24.67 30.44
N ALA A 408 -10.13 23.94 30.52
CA ALA A 408 -10.72 23.52 31.80
C ALA A 408 -9.79 22.58 32.59
N GLN A 409 -9.12 21.64 31.91
CA GLN A 409 -8.17 20.73 32.53
C GLN A 409 -6.94 21.46 33.08
N GLU A 410 -6.39 22.42 32.33
CA GLU A 410 -5.28 23.26 32.79
C GLU A 410 -5.67 24.09 34.02
N GLN A 411 -6.88 24.67 34.02
CA GLN A 411 -7.39 25.41 35.18
C GLN A 411 -7.54 24.50 36.41
N ALA A 412 -8.11 23.31 36.24
CA ALA A 412 -8.24 22.33 37.32
C ALA A 412 -6.86 21.91 37.87
N HIS A 413 -5.88 21.69 36.97
CA HIS A 413 -4.53 21.35 37.36
C HIS A 413 -3.87 22.49 38.15
N ARG A 414 -3.98 23.74 37.69
CA ARG A 414 -3.45 24.92 38.41
C ARG A 414 -4.06 25.05 39.81
N LEU A 415 -5.38 24.89 39.93
CA LEU A 415 -6.07 24.92 41.23
C LEU A 415 -5.61 23.78 42.15
N SER A 416 -5.32 22.60 41.61
CA SER A 416 -4.79 21.47 42.40
C SER A 416 -3.39 21.74 42.95
N ILE A 417 -2.52 22.39 42.17
CA ILE A 417 -1.17 22.80 42.60
C ILE A 417 -1.28 23.84 43.71
N GLU A 418 -2.12 24.86 43.55
CA GLU A 418 -2.35 25.90 44.56
C GLU A 418 -2.91 25.30 45.86
N ALA A 419 -3.87 24.37 45.78
CA ALA A 419 -4.42 23.68 46.93
C ALA A 419 -3.35 22.86 47.68
N ARG A 420 -2.50 22.13 46.94
CA ARG A 420 -1.39 21.37 47.53
C ARG A 420 -0.38 22.28 48.22
N ALA A 421 -0.03 23.42 47.60
CA ALA A 421 0.87 24.40 48.19
C ALA A 421 0.31 25.00 49.49
N ARG A 422 -1.00 25.31 49.52
CA ARG A 422 -1.68 25.76 50.76
C ARG A 422 -1.64 24.71 51.86
N ALA A 423 -2.01 23.47 51.54
CA ALA A 423 -1.99 22.37 52.50
C ALA A 423 -0.58 22.11 53.06
N GLU A 424 0.46 22.20 52.23
CA GLU A 424 1.85 22.08 52.69
C GLU A 424 2.24 23.25 53.61
N SER A 425 1.84 24.47 53.28
CA SER A 425 2.10 25.65 54.11
C SER A 425 1.42 25.55 55.50
N GLU A 426 0.21 25.01 55.55
CA GLU A 426 -0.51 24.74 56.80
C GLU A 426 0.17 23.65 57.63
N ARG A 427 0.62 22.55 56.99
CA ARG A 427 1.40 21.49 57.66
C ARG A 427 2.70 22.04 58.25
N ARG A 428 3.41 22.90 57.51
CA ARG A 428 4.62 23.58 58.01
C ARG A 428 4.33 24.47 59.20
N ARG A 429 3.24 25.25 59.18
CA ARG A 429 2.80 26.08 60.32
C ARG A 429 2.43 25.24 61.54
N ALA A 430 1.69 24.14 61.35
CA ALA A 430 1.32 23.25 62.45
C ALA A 430 2.55 22.61 63.11
N SER A 431 3.52 22.18 62.30
CA SER A 431 4.77 21.57 62.80
C SER A 431 5.67 22.56 63.55
N ALA A 432 5.60 23.86 63.22
CA ALA A 432 6.38 24.89 63.89
C ALA A 432 5.86 25.24 65.31
N VAL A 433 4.61 24.87 65.65
CA VAL A 433 3.96 25.25 66.92
C VAL A 433 4.10 24.17 68.00
N ALA A 434 4.48 22.94 67.65
CA ALA A 434 4.61 21.83 68.61
C ALA A 434 6.03 21.24 68.61
N PRO A 435 6.86 21.47 69.65
CA PRO A 435 8.07 20.69 69.84
C PRO A 435 7.69 19.22 70.12
N PRO A 436 8.30 18.23 69.44
CA PRO A 436 8.00 16.84 69.70
C PRO A 436 8.38 16.49 71.15
N PRO A 437 7.60 15.65 71.85
CA PRO A 437 8.03 15.04 73.10
C PRO A 437 9.33 14.27 72.83
N ARG A 438 10.34 14.43 73.69
CA ARG A 438 11.56 13.63 73.64
C ARG A 438 11.18 12.16 73.89
N GLU A 439 11.10 11.38 72.83
CA GLU A 439 11.05 9.93 72.91
C GLU A 439 12.42 9.38 73.37
N PRO A 440 12.42 8.32 74.19
CA PRO A 440 13.65 7.67 74.66
C PRO A 440 14.40 7.04 73.48
N GLU A 441 15.71 7.24 73.50
CA GLU A 441 16.68 6.76 72.52
C GLU A 441 16.58 5.23 72.37
N PRO A 442 16.26 4.70 71.17
CA PRO A 442 16.12 3.26 70.97
C PRO A 442 17.48 2.58 71.05
N GLU A 443 17.61 1.58 71.91
CA GLU A 443 18.79 0.72 72.02
C GLU A 443 19.11 0.10 70.65
N GLU A 444 20.33 0.33 70.15
CA GLU A 444 20.75 -0.19 68.85
C GLU A 444 20.79 -1.73 68.86
N PRO A 445 20.23 -2.40 67.83
CA PRO A 445 20.12 -3.85 67.81
C PRO A 445 21.50 -4.53 67.76
N PRO A 446 21.66 -5.72 68.39
CA PRO A 446 22.91 -6.47 68.37
C PRO A 446 23.29 -6.88 66.93
N MET A 447 24.58 -6.80 66.63
CA MET A 447 25.17 -7.11 65.32
C MET A 447 25.91 -8.45 65.40
N ALA A 448 25.80 -9.32 64.40
CA ALA A 448 26.43 -10.64 64.36
C ALA A 448 27.34 -10.80 63.14
N CYS A 449 28.46 -11.51 63.29
CA CYS A 449 29.33 -11.83 62.15
C CYS A 449 28.78 -13.04 61.38
N PRO A 450 28.54 -12.94 60.07
CA PRO A 450 28.02 -14.07 59.29
C PRO A 450 29.02 -15.23 59.15
N THR A 451 30.31 -14.95 59.31
CA THR A 451 31.38 -15.94 59.15
C THR A 451 31.64 -16.71 60.45
N CYS A 452 31.92 -16.02 61.56
CA CYS A 452 32.24 -16.67 62.85
C CYS A 452 31.04 -16.85 63.78
N LYS A 453 29.86 -16.33 63.44
CA LYS A 453 28.60 -16.42 64.21
C LYS A 453 28.66 -15.88 65.63
N ARG A 454 29.52 -14.89 65.88
CA ARG A 454 29.67 -14.23 67.19
C ARG A 454 28.95 -12.88 67.18
N ASP A 455 28.26 -12.58 68.28
CA ASP A 455 27.51 -11.35 68.47
C ASP A 455 28.40 -10.21 69.02
N TRP A 456 28.04 -8.98 68.65
CA TRP A 456 28.74 -7.75 68.96
C TRP A 456 27.72 -6.64 69.27
N PRO A 457 28.08 -5.67 70.13
CA PRO A 457 27.21 -4.53 70.42
C PRO A 457 26.98 -3.63 69.18
N GLY A 458 25.81 -2.97 69.13
CA GLY A 458 25.49 -1.94 68.14
C GLY A 458 26.60 -0.89 68.02
N GLY A 459 26.84 -0.41 66.80
CA GLY A 459 27.92 0.53 66.47
C GLY A 459 29.21 -0.09 65.96
N THR A 460 29.41 -1.41 66.07
CA THR A 460 30.54 -2.10 65.42
C THR A 460 30.18 -2.51 63.98
N LEU A 461 30.94 -2.05 62.99
CA LEU A 461 30.64 -2.29 61.56
C LEU A 461 31.30 -3.56 61.00
N PHE A 462 32.41 -4.03 61.59
CA PHE A 462 33.22 -5.15 61.08
C PHE A 462 33.65 -6.09 62.20
N CYS A 463 33.72 -7.39 61.91
CA CYS A 463 34.16 -8.40 62.85
C CYS A 463 35.68 -8.30 63.07
N PRO A 464 36.17 -8.20 64.31
CA PRO A 464 37.60 -8.09 64.58
C PRO A 464 38.40 -9.39 64.32
N MET A 465 37.72 -10.53 64.14
CA MET A 465 38.38 -11.81 63.89
C MET A 465 38.69 -12.04 62.41
N ASP A 466 37.81 -11.60 61.51
CA ASP A 466 37.88 -11.94 60.08
C ASP A 466 37.62 -10.74 59.15
N ALA A 467 37.44 -9.54 59.70
CA ALA A 467 37.11 -8.30 59.00
C ALA A 467 35.82 -8.33 58.16
N THR A 468 34.95 -9.33 58.36
CA THR A 468 33.64 -9.40 57.67
C THR A 468 32.70 -8.35 58.22
N LYS A 469 31.93 -7.66 57.36
CA LYS A 469 30.92 -6.68 57.79
C LYS A 469 29.88 -7.38 58.69
N LEU A 470 29.62 -6.80 59.86
CA LEU A 470 28.60 -7.32 60.77
C LEU A 470 27.20 -6.99 60.22
N VAL A 471 26.25 -7.90 60.43
CA VAL A 471 24.84 -7.73 60.04
C VAL A 471 23.96 -7.78 61.29
N PRO A 472 22.79 -7.10 61.32
CA PRO A 472 21.87 -7.21 62.43
C PRO A 472 21.54 -8.68 62.72
N GLN A 473 21.55 -9.08 64.00
CA GLN A 473 21.33 -10.48 64.39
C GLN A 473 20.01 -11.05 63.82
N ALA A 474 18.98 -10.19 63.68
CA ALA A 474 17.70 -10.53 63.07
C ALA A 474 17.81 -10.92 61.59
N GLU A 475 18.74 -10.32 60.82
CA GLU A 475 18.94 -10.67 59.40
C GLU A 475 19.70 -12.00 59.24
N LEU A 476 20.46 -12.44 60.24
CA LEU A 476 21.25 -13.67 60.15
C LEU A 476 20.38 -14.94 60.23
N SER A 477 19.22 -14.86 60.87
CA SER A 477 18.27 -15.96 61.05
C SER A 477 17.40 -16.27 59.82
N ASP A 478 17.26 -15.34 58.88
CA ASP A 478 16.31 -15.45 57.75
C ASP A 478 16.97 -15.63 56.37
N GLN A 479 18.30 -15.74 56.28
CA GLN A 479 18.96 -15.86 54.98
C GLN A 479 18.83 -17.26 54.38
N PRO A 480 18.27 -17.39 53.15
CA PRO A 480 18.10 -18.68 52.49
C PRO A 480 19.47 -19.28 52.16
N VAL A 481 19.75 -20.44 52.75
CA VAL A 481 20.97 -21.21 52.48
C VAL A 481 20.85 -21.87 51.11
N SER A 482 21.85 -21.70 50.24
CA SER A 482 21.94 -22.43 48.97
C SER A 482 22.75 -23.71 49.16
N MET A 483 22.41 -24.80 48.46
CA MET A 483 23.08 -26.10 48.55
C MET A 483 23.54 -26.51 47.16
N CYS A 484 24.78 -26.99 47.04
CA CYS A 484 25.25 -27.61 45.80
C CYS A 484 24.54 -28.97 45.60
N PRO A 485 23.89 -29.22 44.46
CA PRO A 485 23.17 -30.47 44.23
C PRO A 485 24.11 -31.69 44.15
N LYS A 486 25.36 -31.48 43.76
CA LYS A 486 26.38 -32.52 43.55
C LYS A 486 27.14 -32.88 44.82
N CYS A 487 27.82 -31.92 45.45
CA CYS A 487 28.61 -32.20 46.66
C CYS A 487 27.83 -32.08 47.98
N LYS A 488 26.56 -31.65 47.94
CA LYS A 488 25.65 -31.49 49.09
C LYS A 488 26.13 -30.52 50.18
N ARG A 489 27.11 -29.65 49.88
CA ARG A 489 27.53 -28.58 50.80
C ARG A 489 26.63 -27.35 50.66
N SER A 490 26.34 -26.73 51.81
CA SER A 490 25.59 -25.49 51.91
C SER A 490 26.51 -24.27 51.87
N TYR A 491 26.08 -23.21 51.21
CA TYR A 491 26.79 -21.95 51.05
C TYR A 491 25.88 -20.77 51.46
N GLY A 492 26.49 -19.67 51.91
CA GLY A 492 25.76 -18.46 52.30
C GLY A 492 25.14 -17.73 51.11
N ALA A 493 24.18 -16.84 51.40
CA ALA A 493 23.51 -16.01 50.39
C ALA A 493 24.55 -15.22 49.57
N GLY A 494 24.44 -15.28 48.24
CA GLY A 494 25.34 -14.63 47.29
C GLY A 494 26.39 -15.54 46.64
N THR A 495 26.57 -16.78 47.13
CA THR A 495 27.33 -17.79 46.39
C THR A 495 26.42 -18.38 45.31
N ASN A 496 26.75 -18.20 44.03
CA ASN A 496 25.98 -18.74 42.90
C ASN A 496 26.59 -20.01 42.29
N VAL A 497 27.88 -20.27 42.56
CA VAL A 497 28.63 -21.40 41.99
C VAL A 497 29.43 -22.08 43.10
N CYS A 498 29.38 -23.41 43.15
CA CYS A 498 30.09 -24.23 44.10
C CYS A 498 31.61 -24.16 43.86
N PRO A 499 32.42 -23.72 44.84
CA PRO A 499 33.87 -23.62 44.67
C PRO A 499 34.58 -24.95 44.44
N HIS A 500 33.94 -26.07 44.80
CA HIS A 500 34.54 -27.39 44.71
C HIS A 500 34.37 -28.04 43.32
N ASP A 501 33.24 -27.80 42.65
CA ASP A 501 32.89 -28.52 41.42
C ASP A 501 32.39 -27.61 40.28
N GLY A 502 32.26 -26.30 40.53
CA GLY A 502 31.81 -25.34 39.53
C GLY A 502 30.33 -25.41 39.20
N GLU A 503 29.52 -26.21 39.90
CA GLU A 503 28.08 -26.26 39.64
C GLU A 503 27.31 -25.13 40.31
N PRO A 504 26.22 -24.63 39.68
CA PRO A 504 25.37 -23.62 40.29
C PRO A 504 24.71 -24.16 41.56
N VAL A 505 24.80 -23.40 42.65
CA VAL A 505 24.17 -23.78 43.93
C VAL A 505 22.70 -23.39 43.91
N VAL A 506 21.82 -24.26 44.41
CA VAL A 506 20.36 -24.06 44.39
C VAL A 506 19.85 -23.72 45.78
N PRO A 507 18.91 -22.76 45.95
CA PRO A 507 18.30 -22.48 47.24
C PRO A 507 17.67 -23.74 47.85
N TYR A 508 17.91 -24.00 49.14
CA TYR A 508 17.46 -25.22 49.82
C TYR A 508 15.93 -25.43 49.72
N ALA A 509 15.16 -24.33 49.63
CA ALA A 509 13.71 -24.35 49.44
C ALA A 509 13.24 -24.98 48.11
N MET A 510 14.11 -25.06 47.09
CA MET A 510 13.80 -25.70 45.81
C MET A 510 14.29 -27.14 45.70
N GLY A 511 15.02 -27.65 46.71
CA GLY A 511 15.58 -29.01 46.70
C GLY A 511 14.60 -30.13 47.04
N ALA A 512 13.34 -29.81 47.39
CA ALA A 512 12.39 -30.79 47.94
C ALA A 512 11.02 -30.84 47.23
N VAL A 513 10.81 -30.15 46.10
CA VAL A 513 9.49 -30.14 45.43
C VAL A 513 9.63 -30.32 43.92
N ALA A 514 8.87 -31.29 43.41
CA ALA A 514 8.45 -31.49 42.02
C ALA A 514 9.50 -32.03 41.02
N ALA A 515 9.53 -33.35 40.90
CA ALA A 515 9.60 -33.95 39.57
C ALA A 515 8.33 -33.51 38.80
N GLU A 516 8.47 -32.57 37.85
CA GLU A 516 7.38 -32.22 36.95
C GLU A 516 7.00 -33.42 36.06
N PRO A 517 5.71 -33.59 35.73
CA PRO A 517 5.29 -34.61 34.78
C PRO A 517 5.90 -34.30 33.41
N SER A 518 6.76 -35.20 32.92
CA SER A 518 7.38 -35.10 31.60
C SER A 518 6.30 -34.91 30.53
N ARG A 519 6.21 -33.70 29.97
CA ARG A 519 5.36 -33.43 28.81
C ARG A 519 5.82 -34.34 27.68
N ARG A 520 4.92 -35.17 27.16
CA ARG A 520 5.22 -36.10 26.06
C ARG A 520 5.76 -35.29 24.88
N GLY A 521 7.02 -35.53 24.51
CA GLY A 521 7.67 -34.82 23.41
C GLY A 521 7.02 -35.11 22.06
N LYS A 522 7.00 -34.13 21.17
CA LYS A 522 6.63 -34.32 19.76
C LYS A 522 7.89 -34.63 18.93
N ILE A 523 7.75 -35.36 17.83
CA ILE A 523 8.84 -35.67 16.90
C ILE A 523 8.53 -35.12 15.51
N CYS A 524 9.54 -34.61 14.81
CA CYS A 524 9.40 -34.30 13.39
C CYS A 524 9.46 -35.60 12.57
N PRO A 525 8.45 -35.95 11.76
CA PRO A 525 8.46 -37.16 10.97
C PRO A 525 9.50 -37.13 9.83
N THR A 526 9.96 -35.92 9.46
CA THR A 526 10.91 -35.72 8.36
C THR A 526 12.35 -35.80 8.83
N CYS A 527 12.73 -35.09 9.90
CA CYS A 527 14.12 -35.06 10.38
C CYS A 527 14.40 -35.94 11.60
N GLY A 528 13.37 -36.42 12.31
CA GLY A 528 13.52 -37.25 13.51
C GLY A 528 13.87 -36.49 14.80
N ASP A 529 14.02 -35.17 14.74
CA ASP A 529 14.31 -34.35 15.93
C ASP A 529 13.11 -34.31 16.89
N ARG A 530 13.39 -34.31 18.19
CA ARG A 530 12.40 -34.27 19.28
C ARG A 530 12.26 -32.85 19.85
N PHE A 531 11.03 -32.47 20.19
CA PHE A 531 10.66 -31.13 20.66
C PHE A 531 9.85 -31.21 21.96
N ASP A 532 9.93 -30.18 22.79
CA ASP A 532 9.39 -30.09 24.16
C ASP A 532 7.86 -29.94 24.28
N GLY A 533 7.12 -30.26 23.20
CA GLY A 533 5.67 -30.25 23.15
C GLY A 533 5.04 -28.86 22.97
N THR A 534 5.80 -27.76 23.13
CA THR A 534 5.29 -26.39 22.94
C THR A 534 5.28 -25.95 21.48
N SER A 535 6.15 -26.54 20.66
CA SER A 535 6.23 -26.26 19.22
C SER A 535 5.21 -27.10 18.45
N ASP A 536 4.56 -26.51 17.44
CA ASP A 536 3.67 -27.22 16.51
C ASP A 536 4.37 -27.60 15.19
N TYR A 537 5.49 -26.95 14.87
CA TYR A 537 6.24 -27.14 13.63
C TYR A 537 7.74 -27.26 13.88
N CYS A 538 8.42 -28.04 13.04
CA CYS A 538 9.88 -28.17 13.08
C CYS A 538 10.55 -26.90 12.53
N GLY A 539 11.47 -26.31 13.30
CA GLY A 539 12.21 -25.13 12.87
C GLY A 539 13.18 -25.36 11.69
N LYS A 540 13.52 -26.61 11.36
CA LYS A 540 14.42 -26.92 10.23
C LYS A 540 13.69 -27.03 8.89
N ASP A 541 12.53 -27.69 8.87
CA ASP A 541 11.83 -28.05 7.63
C ASP A 541 10.37 -27.57 7.56
N GLY A 542 9.85 -26.97 8.63
CA GLY A 542 8.47 -26.47 8.70
C GLY A 542 7.40 -27.57 8.82
N THR A 543 7.78 -28.85 8.95
CA THR A 543 6.81 -29.95 9.05
C THR A 543 6.08 -29.91 10.40
N ALA A 544 4.77 -30.20 10.39
CA ALA A 544 3.99 -30.32 11.62
C ALA A 544 4.50 -31.48 12.49
N LEU A 545 4.71 -31.21 13.78
CA LEU A 545 5.26 -32.17 14.72
C LEU A 545 4.19 -33.15 15.20
N VAL A 546 4.52 -34.45 15.25
CA VAL A 546 3.58 -35.50 15.62
C VAL A 546 3.85 -35.98 17.05
N MET A 547 2.80 -36.16 17.85
CA MET A 547 2.95 -36.75 19.19
C MET A 547 3.34 -38.23 19.10
N LEU A 548 4.40 -38.61 19.80
CA LEU A 548 4.73 -40.01 20.04
C LEU A 548 3.77 -40.53 21.12
N ASN A 549 2.93 -41.50 20.74
CA ASN A 549 1.98 -42.16 21.65
C ASN A 549 2.70 -42.95 22.75
#